data_AF-A0A455W2D5-F1
#
_entry.id   AF-A0A455W2D5-F1
#
_cell.length_a   1.000
_cell.length_b   1.000
_cell.length_c   1.000
_cell.angle_alpha   90.00
_cell.angle_beta   90.00
_cell.angle_gamma   90.00
#
_symmetry.space_group_name_H-M   'P 1'
#
loop_
_entity.id
_entity.type
_entity.pdbx_description
1 polymer ?
#
loop_
_entity_poly.entity_id
_entity_poly.type
_entity_poly.pdbx_seq_one_letter_code
_entity_poly.pdbx_strand_id
1 'polypeptide(L)'
;MEMTSLRACCLDASVLVKWHVDEEGSEIVRSFIDSEATLYTTPFCFYEALGVLKVKYLYRKELTKEQYLNACFDLGCEFEARLHEMEDIDVVA
;
A
#
# COMPACT_ATOMS: atom_id res chain seq x y z
N MET A 1 8.81 -21.07 22.68
CA MET A 1 8.00 -20.91 21.46
C MET A 1 7.15 -19.67 21.71
N GLU A 2 7.62 -18.50 21.26
CA GLU A 2 6.80 -17.30 21.38
C GLU A 2 5.58 -17.47 20.49
N MET A 3 4.41 -17.19 21.05
CA MET A 3 3.15 -17.19 20.34
C MET A 3 3.17 -15.94 19.46
N THR A 4 3.48 -16.09 18.17
CA THR A 4 3.32 -15.02 17.19
C THR A 4 1.84 -14.70 17.13
N SER A 5 1.43 -13.64 17.83
CA SER A 5 0.07 -13.13 17.78
C SER A 5 -0.26 -12.82 16.32
N LEU A 6 -1.29 -13.48 15.77
CA LEU A 6 -1.87 -13.12 14.47
C LEU A 6 -2.27 -11.65 14.55
N ARG A 7 -1.51 -10.79 13.87
CA ARG A 7 -1.73 -9.34 13.84
C ARG A 7 -2.09 -8.95 12.42
N ALA A 8 -3.27 -8.37 12.25
CA ALA A 8 -3.62 -7.70 11.01
C ALA A 8 -2.97 -6.31 11.00
N CYS A 9 -2.23 -6.01 9.93
CA CYS A 9 -1.50 -4.78 9.75
C CYS A 9 -2.22 -3.90 8.72
N CYS A 10 -2.90 -2.86 9.20
CA CYS A 10 -3.55 -1.88 8.34
C CYS A 10 -2.51 -0.88 7.81
N LEU A 11 -2.29 -0.86 6.50
CA LEU A 11 -1.38 0.05 5.82
C LEU A 11 -2.05 1.41 5.61
N ASP A 12 -1.39 2.45 6.10
CA ASP A 12 -1.74 3.85 5.84
C ASP A 12 -1.32 4.30 4.43
N ALA A 13 -1.91 5.38 3.92
CA ALA A 13 -1.56 5.96 2.63
C ALA A 13 -0.07 6.27 2.49
N SER A 14 0.57 6.77 3.56
CA SER A 14 2.01 7.06 3.55
C SER A 14 2.88 5.82 3.33
N VAL A 15 2.45 4.65 3.81
CA VAL A 15 3.15 3.37 3.62
C VAL A 15 2.93 2.86 2.20
N LEU A 16 1.69 2.96 1.68
CA LEU A 16 1.37 2.60 0.31
C LEU A 16 2.21 3.39 -0.71
N VAL A 17 2.40 4.69 -0.50
CA VAL A 17 3.24 5.52 -1.38
C VAL A 17 4.70 5.07 -1.35
N LYS A 18 5.27 4.86 -0.15
CA LYS A 18 6.66 4.41 0.02
C LYS A 18 6.93 3.01 -0.54
N TRP A 19 5.90 2.19 -0.59
CA TRP A 19 6.02 0.87 -1.20
C TRP A 19 6.30 0.99 -2.71
N HIS A 20 5.51 1.79 -3.42
CA HIS A 20 5.56 1.90 -4.89
C HIS A 20 6.44 3.03 -5.43
N VAL A 21 6.94 3.91 -4.56
CA VAL A 21 7.83 5.03 -4.94
C VAL A 21 9.04 5.05 -4.01
N ASP A 22 10.22 5.32 -4.57
CA ASP A 22 11.44 5.53 -3.78
C ASP A 22 11.38 6.87 -3.05
N GLU A 23 11.31 6.80 -1.72
CA GLU A 23 11.36 7.90 -0.78
C GLU A 23 12.24 7.53 0.42
N GLU A 24 12.51 8.51 1.29
CA GLU A 24 13.16 8.24 2.57
C GLU A 24 12.36 7.21 3.39
N GLY A 25 13.01 6.07 3.70
CA GLY A 25 12.43 4.97 4.46
C GLY A 25 11.65 3.94 3.62
N SER A 26 11.64 4.04 2.28
CA SER A 26 10.99 3.05 1.41
C SER A 26 11.59 1.66 1.56
N GLU A 27 12.90 1.55 1.78
CA GLU A 27 13.60 0.30 2.03
C GLU A 27 13.11 -0.41 3.30
N ILE A 28 12.86 0.36 4.37
CA ILE A 28 12.32 -0.16 5.64
C ILE A 28 10.89 -0.64 5.43
N VAL A 29 10.08 0.15 4.71
CA VAL A 29 8.69 -0.21 4.39
C VAL A 29 8.62 -1.51 3.59
N ARG A 30 9.44 -1.64 2.53
CA ARG A 30 9.46 -2.86 1.70
C ARG A 30 9.89 -4.07 2.51
N SER A 31 10.97 -3.94 3.30
CA SER A 31 11.42 -5.02 4.18
C SER A 31 10.39 -5.41 5.24
N PHE A 32 9.62 -4.45 5.77
CA PHE A 32 8.56 -4.71 6.72
C PHE A 32 7.41 -5.47 6.04
N ILE A 33 6.96 -4.99 4.88
CA ILE A 33 5.89 -5.62 4.10
C ILE A 33 6.23 -7.07 3.74
N ASP A 34 7.47 -7.33 3.30
CA ASP A 34 7.94 -8.68 2.96
C ASP A 34 7.93 -9.64 4.17
N SER A 35 7.96 -9.11 5.40
CA SER A 35 7.97 -9.90 6.63
C SER A 35 6.59 -10.17 7.24
N GLU A 36 5.55 -9.48 6.76
CA GLU A 36 4.21 -9.50 7.35
C GLU A 36 3.25 -10.34 6.52
N ALA A 37 2.58 -11.30 7.18
CA ALA A 37 1.67 -12.23 6.50
C ALA A 37 0.25 -11.66 6.31
N THR A 38 -0.17 -10.69 7.11
CA THR A 38 -1.55 -10.18 7.10
C THR A 38 -1.57 -8.67 6.96
N LEU A 39 -1.55 -8.21 5.71
CA LEU A 39 -1.56 -6.79 5.34
C LEU A 39 -2.89 -6.44 4.68
N TYR A 40 -3.50 -5.34 5.09
CA TYR A 40 -4.69 -4.81 4.44
C TYR A 40 -4.64 -3.28 4.40
N THR A 41 -5.47 -2.66 3.57
CA THR A 41 -5.67 -1.22 3.61
C THR A 41 -7.13 -0.89 3.40
N THR A 42 -7.51 0.36 3.67
CA THR A 42 -8.88 0.82 3.45
C THR A 42 -9.00 1.52 2.10
N PRO A 43 -10.20 1.55 1.49
CA PRO A 43 -10.44 2.38 0.30
C PRO A 43 -10.04 3.85 0.51
N PHE A 44 -10.18 4.38 1.73
CA PHE A 44 -9.79 5.75 2.06
C PHE A 44 -8.28 5.97 1.91
N CYS A 45 -7.46 5.11 2.53
CA CYS A 45 -6.00 5.17 2.41
C CYS A 45 -5.54 4.95 0.96
N PHE A 46 -6.23 4.09 0.20
CA PHE A 46 -5.96 3.88 -1.22
C PHE A 46 -6.17 5.16 -2.05
N TYR A 47 -7.33 5.81 -1.93
CA TYR A 47 -7.60 7.05 -2.66
C TYR A 47 -6.71 8.21 -2.21
N GLU A 48 -6.37 8.27 -0.92
CA GLU A 48 -5.40 9.23 -0.41
C GLU A 48 -4.01 9.03 -1.03
N ALA A 49 -3.52 7.78 -1.10
CA ALA A 49 -2.25 7.46 -1.73
C ALA A 49 -2.22 7.86 -3.22
N LEU A 50 -3.29 7.58 -3.98
CA LEU A 50 -3.44 8.09 -5.36
C LEU A 50 -3.38 9.61 -5.44
N GLY A 51 -3.99 10.30 -4.47
CA GLY A 51 -3.91 11.75 -4.33
C GLY A 51 -2.48 12.24 -4.13
N VAL A 52 -1.72 11.59 -3.26
CA VAL A 52 -0.30 11.89 -3.02
C VAL A 52 0.53 11.67 -4.28
N LEU A 53 0.38 10.53 -4.96
CA LEU A 53 1.07 10.25 -6.23
C LEU A 53 0.79 11.32 -7.29
N LYS A 54 -0.47 11.74 -7.42
CA LYS A 54 -0.88 12.82 -8.32
C LYS A 54 -0.18 14.14 -7.96
N VAL A 55 -0.08 14.47 -6.67
CA VAL A 55 0.61 15.69 -6.21
C VAL A 55 2.11 15.64 -6.52
N LYS A 56 2.76 14.50 -6.26
CA LYS A 56 4.17 14.27 -6.56
C LYS A 56 4.50 14.47 -8.04
N TYR A 57 3.62 13.99 -8.92
CA TYR A 57 3.74 14.18 -10.36
C TYR A 57 3.40 15.60 -10.84
N LEU A 58 2.19 16.09 -10.54
CA LEU A 58 1.68 17.34 -11.13
C LEU A 58 2.32 18.59 -10.54
N TYR A 59 2.55 18.60 -9.23
CA TYR A 59 2.95 19.83 -8.52
C TYR A 59 4.40 19.79 -8.04
N ARG A 60 4.86 18.66 -7.48
CA ARG A 60 6.23 18.59 -6.92
C ARG A 60 7.30 18.19 -7.92
N LYS A 61 6.91 17.62 -9.07
CA LYS A 61 7.82 17.13 -10.12
C LYS A 61 8.82 16.10 -9.62
N GLU A 62 8.44 15.35 -8.59
CA GLU A 62 9.25 14.29 -7.98
C GLU A 62 9.19 12.99 -8.79
N LEU A 63 8.17 12.83 -9.64
CA LEU A 63 7.96 11.66 -10.49
C LEU A 63 7.92 12.06 -11.96
N THR A 64 8.51 11.22 -12.81
CA THR A 64 8.20 11.25 -14.24
C THR A 64 6.77 10.76 -14.48
N LYS A 65 6.23 11.04 -15.67
CA LYS A 65 4.90 10.54 -16.06
C LYS A 65 4.86 9.01 -16.01
N GLU A 66 5.92 8.35 -16.45
CA GLU A 66 6.02 6.89 -16.45
C GLU A 66 6.03 6.33 -15.04
N GLN A 67 6.87 6.89 -14.15
CA GLN A 67 6.90 6.49 -12.74
C GLN A 67 5.55 6.68 -12.05
N TYR A 68 4.87 7.79 -12.31
CA TYR A 68 3.53 8.06 -11.78
C TYR A 68 2.49 7.03 -12.25
N LEU A 69 2.48 6.71 -13.55
CA LEU A 69 1.52 5.75 -14.10
C LEU A 69 1.80 4.34 -13.59
N ASN A 70 3.07 3.93 -13.53
CA ASN A 70 3.46 2.63 -13.00
C ASN A 70 3.09 2.51 -11.51
N ALA A 71 3.41 3.51 -10.70
CA ALA A 71 3.07 3.50 -9.28
C ALA A 71 1.55 3.44 -9.04
N CYS A 72 0.74 4.17 -9.81
CA CYS A 72 -0.72 4.10 -9.73
C CYS A 72 -1.27 2.73 -10.16
N PHE A 73 -0.67 2.13 -11.20
CA PHE A 73 -1.07 0.81 -11.68
C PHE A 73 -0.75 -0.27 -10.65
N ASP A 74 0.49 -0.30 -10.14
CA ASP A 74 0.95 -1.27 -9.14
C ASP A 74 0.13 -1.18 -7.85
N LEU A 75 -0.12 0.06 -7.37
CA LEU A 75 -0.98 0.29 -6.21
C LEU A 75 -2.41 -0.21 -6.44
N GLY A 76 -2.94 -0.03 -7.65
CA GLY A 76 -4.26 -0.53 -8.04
C GLY A 76 -4.33 -2.06 -8.02
N CYS A 77 -3.34 -2.72 -8.61
CA CYS A 77 -3.24 -4.18 -8.60
C CYS A 77 -3.14 -4.74 -7.17
N GLU A 78 -2.33 -4.13 -6.32
CA GLU A 78 -2.17 -4.58 -4.92
C GLU A 78 -3.43 -4.35 -4.06
N PHE A 79 -4.19 -3.28 -4.34
CA PHE A 79 -5.45 -3.02 -3.67
C PHE A 79 -6.54 -4.02 -4.11
N GLU A 80 -6.64 -4.30 -5.40
CA GLU A 80 -7.60 -5.26 -5.96
C GLU A 80 -7.31 -6.69 -5.46
N ALA A 81 -6.04 -7.12 -5.51
CA ALA A 81 -5.63 -8.43 -5.01
C ALA A 81 -6.04 -8.63 -3.54
N ARG A 82 -5.80 -7.62 -2.69
CA ARG A 82 -6.15 -7.68 -1.27
C ARG A 82 -7.64 -7.54 -0.99
N LEU A 83 -8.39 -6.82 -1.82
CA LEU A 83 -9.85 -6.73 -1.66
C LEU A 83 -10.51 -8.09 -1.94
N HIS A 84 -10.03 -8.81 -2.95
CA HIS A 84 -10.51 -10.17 -3.24
C HIS A 84 -10.18 -11.17 -2.14
N GLU A 85 -9.02 -11.05 -1.48
CA GLU A 85 -8.70 -11.86 -0.29
C GLU A 85 -9.62 -11.58 0.90
N MET A 86 -10.29 -10.41 0.95
CA MET A 86 -11.24 -10.05 2.01
C MET A 86 -12.65 -10.59 1.77
N GLU A 87 -13.06 -10.88 0.53
CA GLU A 87 -14.39 -11.45 0.24
C GLU A 87 -14.57 -12.88 0.78
N ASP A 88 -13.47 -13.61 0.99
CA ASP A 88 -13.48 -14.97 1.56
C ASP A 88 -13.61 -15.00 3.10
N ILE A 89 -13.67 -13.84 3.77
CA ILE A 89 -13.85 -13.75 5.23
C ILE A 89 -15.32 -13.48 5.54
N ASP A 90 -16.13 -14.54 5.59
CA ASP A 90 -17.46 -14.50 6.19
C ASP A 90 -17.33 -14.17 7.69
N VAL A 91 -17.55 -12.91 8.05
CA VAL A 91 -17.73 -12.52 9.45
C VAL A 91 -19.15 -12.93 9.85
N VAL A 92 -19.35 -14.21 10.15
CA VAL A 92 -20.61 -14.70 10.71
C VAL A 92 -20.74 -14.12 12.12
N ALA A 93 -21.58 -13.09 12.26
CA ALA A 93 -21.98 -12.50 13.53
C ALA A 93 -22.99 -13.39 14.27
#